data_AF-A0A7V9NPG4-F1
#
_entry.id   AF-A0A7V9NPG4-F1
#
_cell.length_a   1.000
_cell.length_b   1.000
_cell.length_c   1.000
_cell.angle_alpha   90.00
_cell.angle_beta   90.00
_cell.angle_gamma   90.00
#
_symmetry.space_group_name_H-M   'P 1'
#
loop_
_entity.id
_entity.type
_entity.pdbx_description
1 polymer ?
#
loop_
_entity_poly.entity_id
_entity_poly.type
_entity_poly.pdbx_seq_one_letter_code
_entity_poly.pdbx_strand_id
1 'polypeptide(L)'
;PDLTAELTEEDYRLNRDPAMKTILAYVPRKSLAETLNEALTEGGVDLAVKRFREFKAQPINRYASTEQTLLEAGQRLLNEKKPEQALVLFQLNAEENPHSNLAYFALGEAYFRAGNKKLALENFEKSLRINPKNYDVSERYRQIKGN
;
A
#
# COMPACT_ATOMS: atom_id res chain seq x y z
N PRO A 1 12.55 16.62 -14.52
CA PRO A 1 11.65 17.79 -14.64
C PRO A 1 12.43 18.94 -15.27
N ASP A 2 12.19 19.18 -16.55
CA ASP A 2 12.61 20.46 -17.13
C ASP A 2 11.61 20.83 -18.22
N LEU A 3 10.79 21.82 -17.90
CA LEU A 3 9.84 22.45 -18.81
C LEU A 3 9.88 23.94 -18.48
N THR A 4 11.04 24.54 -18.70
CA THR A 4 11.20 25.99 -18.78
C THR A 4 10.88 26.42 -20.21
N ALA A 5 9.58 26.42 -20.55
CA ALA A 5 9.13 27.29 -21.62
C ALA A 5 9.05 28.71 -21.03
N GLU A 6 10.01 29.56 -21.38
CA GLU A 6 10.00 30.97 -20.95
C GLU A 6 8.72 31.66 -21.46
N LEU A 7 8.03 32.36 -20.56
CA LEU A 7 6.84 33.13 -20.90
C LEU A 7 7.21 34.21 -21.94
N THR A 8 6.39 34.34 -22.98
CA THR A 8 6.52 35.45 -23.92
C THR A 8 6.02 36.75 -23.27
N GLU A 9 6.53 37.90 -23.71
CA GLU A 9 6.12 39.23 -23.21
C GLU A 9 4.60 39.48 -23.40
N GLU A 10 3.99 38.79 -24.36
CA GLU A 10 2.56 38.81 -24.66
C GLU A 10 1.71 38.06 -23.61
N ASP A 11 2.23 36.96 -23.06
CA ASP A 11 1.58 36.18 -22.01
C ASP A 11 1.49 36.94 -20.68
N TYR A 12 2.51 37.75 -20.36
CA TYR A 12 2.50 38.68 -19.23
C TYR A 12 1.46 39.79 -19.40
N ARG A 13 1.37 40.40 -20.60
CA ARG A 13 0.43 41.50 -20.86
C ARG A 13 -1.04 41.07 -20.84
N LEU A 14 -1.33 39.83 -21.19
CA LEU A 14 -2.69 39.28 -21.22
C LEU A 14 -3.11 38.59 -19.93
N ASN A 15 -2.26 38.58 -18.90
CA ASN A 15 -2.47 37.88 -17.62
C ASN A 15 -2.82 36.38 -17.82
N ARG A 16 -2.26 35.77 -18.87
CA ARG A 16 -2.47 34.36 -19.25
C ARG A 16 -1.31 33.53 -18.74
N ASP A 17 -1.10 33.53 -17.44
CA ASP A 17 -0.06 32.71 -16.83
C ASP A 17 -0.49 31.22 -16.86
N PRO A 18 0.20 30.35 -17.64
CA PRO A 18 -0.13 28.93 -17.72
C PRO A 18 0.10 28.20 -16.40
N ALA A 19 1.03 28.66 -15.56
CA ALA A 19 1.24 28.14 -14.22
C ALA A 19 0.07 28.52 -13.31
N MET A 20 -0.41 29.77 -13.36
CA MET A 20 -1.59 30.21 -12.62
C MET A 20 -2.85 29.46 -13.05
N LYS A 21 -3.04 29.23 -14.36
CA LYS A 21 -4.14 28.39 -14.88
C LYS A 21 -4.06 26.96 -14.36
N THR A 22 -2.84 26.41 -14.25
CA THR A 22 -2.61 25.05 -13.73
C THR A 22 -2.89 24.96 -12.24
N ILE A 23 -2.51 25.97 -11.45
CA ILE A 23 -2.80 26.05 -10.01
C ILE A 23 -4.30 26.19 -9.76
N LEU A 24 -4.99 27.06 -10.52
CA LEU A 24 -6.43 27.27 -10.39
C LEU A 24 -7.25 26.04 -10.84
N ALA A 25 -6.70 25.22 -11.75
CA ALA A 25 -7.31 23.97 -12.20
C ALA A 25 -6.87 22.74 -11.39
N TYR A 26 -6.01 22.90 -10.38
CA TYR A 26 -5.52 21.80 -9.58
C TYR A 26 -6.63 21.21 -8.72
N VAL A 27 -6.99 19.96 -9.01
CA VAL A 27 -7.85 19.15 -8.14
C VAL A 27 -6.92 18.26 -7.29
N PRO A 28 -6.96 18.36 -5.94
CA PRO A 28 -6.22 17.47 -5.07
C PRO A 28 -6.53 16.02 -5.42
N ARG A 29 -5.49 15.25 -5.75
CA ARG A 29 -5.65 13.86 -6.10
C ARG A 29 -5.83 13.05 -4.82
N LYS A 30 -6.74 12.09 -4.87
CA LYS A 30 -6.92 11.15 -3.75
C LYS A 30 -5.61 10.41 -3.52
N SER A 31 -5.19 10.39 -2.26
CA SER A 31 -4.12 9.52 -1.79
C SER A 31 -4.52 8.06 -1.99
N LEU A 32 -3.53 7.16 -1.92
CA LEU A 32 -3.82 5.74 -1.92
C LEU A 32 -4.69 5.36 -0.73
N ALA A 33 -4.46 5.97 0.44
CA ALA A 33 -5.24 5.71 1.65
C ALA A 33 -6.72 6.06 1.47
N GLU A 34 -7.04 7.25 0.94
CA GLU A 34 -8.41 7.65 0.62
C GLU A 34 -9.04 6.70 -0.40
N THR A 35 -8.28 6.34 -1.45
CA THR A 35 -8.72 5.42 -2.50
C THR A 35 -9.11 4.05 -1.93
N LEU A 36 -8.29 3.48 -1.05
CA LEU A 36 -8.58 2.20 -0.41
C LEU A 36 -9.74 2.31 0.60
N ASN A 37 -9.81 3.39 1.38
CA ASN A 37 -10.86 3.57 2.38
C ASN A 37 -12.25 3.65 1.74
N GLU A 38 -12.39 4.45 0.69
CA GLU A 38 -13.63 4.54 -0.08
C GLU A 38 -14.00 3.19 -0.70
N ALA A 39 -13.04 2.53 -1.35
CA ALA A 39 -13.28 1.24 -1.99
C ALA A 39 -13.73 0.15 -1.00
N LEU A 40 -13.08 0.08 0.16
CA LEU A 40 -13.43 -0.88 1.21
C LEU A 40 -14.83 -0.60 1.79
N THR A 41 -15.25 0.66 1.84
CA THR A 41 -16.57 1.06 2.32
C THR A 41 -17.66 0.78 1.29
N GLU A 42 -17.39 1.07 0.02
CA GLU A 42 -18.36 0.96 -1.07
C GLU A 42 -18.57 -0.46 -1.59
N GLY A 43 -17.49 -1.23 -1.73
CA GLY A 43 -17.50 -2.52 -2.42
C GLY A 43 -16.58 -3.58 -1.84
N GLY A 44 -16.02 -3.33 -0.64
CA GLY A 44 -15.15 -4.27 0.05
C GLY A 44 -13.78 -4.45 -0.62
N VAL A 45 -13.11 -5.56 -0.26
CA VAL A 45 -11.70 -5.78 -0.59
C VAL A 45 -11.44 -5.94 -2.09
N ASP A 46 -12.37 -6.53 -2.84
CA ASP A 46 -12.21 -6.72 -4.28
C ASP A 46 -12.16 -5.38 -5.02
N LEU A 47 -13.05 -4.45 -4.63
CA LEU A 47 -13.03 -3.09 -5.15
C LEU A 47 -11.75 -2.36 -4.72
N ALA A 48 -11.27 -2.59 -3.50
CA ALA A 48 -10.02 -1.99 -3.02
C ALA A 48 -8.80 -2.44 -3.83
N VAL A 49 -8.69 -3.73 -4.14
CA VAL A 49 -7.63 -4.27 -5.01
C VAL A 49 -7.73 -3.69 -6.42
N LYS A 50 -8.95 -3.58 -6.97
CA LYS A 50 -9.17 -2.95 -8.28
C LYS A 50 -8.69 -1.49 -8.28
N ARG A 51 -9.14 -0.66 -7.33
CA ARG A 51 -8.76 0.75 -7.26
C ARG A 51 -7.27 0.94 -6.95
N PHE A 52 -6.66 0.04 -6.18
CA PHE A 52 -5.22 0.02 -5.98
C PHE A 52 -4.46 -0.12 -7.32
N ARG A 53 -4.87 -1.08 -8.14
CA ARG A 53 -4.23 -1.35 -9.44
C ARG A 53 -4.42 -0.17 -10.40
N GLU A 54 -5.62 0.41 -10.43
CA GLU A 54 -5.91 1.63 -11.20
C GLU A 54 -5.08 2.82 -10.72
N PHE A 55 -4.92 2.98 -9.41
CA PHE A 55 -4.06 4.02 -8.83
C PHE A 55 -2.61 3.85 -9.29
N LYS A 56 -2.06 2.63 -9.24
CA LYS A 56 -0.68 2.32 -9.64
C LYS A 56 -0.44 2.43 -11.15
N ALA A 57 -1.46 2.18 -11.97
CA ALA A 57 -1.36 2.30 -13.42
C ALA A 57 -1.18 3.75 -13.88
N GLN A 58 -1.53 4.74 -13.06
CA GLN A 58 -1.33 6.15 -13.38
C GLN A 58 0.17 6.51 -13.33
N PRO A 59 0.75 7.10 -14.39
CA PRO A 59 2.18 7.40 -14.43
C PRO A 59 2.69 8.26 -13.27
N ILE A 60 1.83 9.15 -12.75
CA ILE A 60 2.14 10.00 -11.59
C ILE A 60 2.42 9.19 -10.31
N ASN A 61 1.79 8.02 -10.16
CA ASN A 61 1.86 7.19 -8.97
C ASN A 61 2.90 6.06 -9.12
N ARG A 62 3.70 6.07 -10.20
CA ARG A 62 4.70 5.04 -10.47
C ARG A 62 5.60 4.75 -9.28
N TYR A 63 5.99 5.81 -8.56
CA TYR A 63 6.87 5.75 -7.39
C TYR A 63 6.15 5.95 -6.06
N ALA A 64 4.82 5.84 -6.04
CA ALA A 64 4.08 5.93 -4.79
C ALA A 64 4.48 4.78 -3.86
N SER A 65 4.80 5.11 -2.60
CA SER A 65 4.99 4.12 -1.55
C SER A 65 3.64 3.51 -1.19
N THR A 66 3.54 2.18 -1.31
CA THR A 66 2.29 1.44 -1.10
C THR A 66 2.28 0.62 0.18
N GLU A 67 3.47 0.27 0.67
CA GLU A 67 3.65 -0.68 1.78
C GLU A 67 2.87 -0.27 3.02
N GLN A 68 3.17 0.92 3.55
CA GLN A 68 2.59 1.39 4.79
C GLN A 68 1.05 1.49 4.69
N THR A 69 0.54 1.99 3.57
CA THR A 69 -0.90 2.13 3.35
C THR A 69 -1.61 0.77 3.27
N LEU A 70 -1.01 -0.23 2.63
CA LEU A 70 -1.55 -1.59 2.60
C LEU A 70 -1.47 -2.26 3.98
N LEU A 71 -0.40 -2.04 4.74
CA LEU A 71 -0.26 -2.52 6.13
C LEU A 71 -1.36 -1.96 7.03
N GLU A 72 -1.58 -0.64 6.98
CA GLU A 72 -2.59 0.04 7.78
C GLU A 72 -4.01 -0.42 7.42
N ALA A 73 -4.31 -0.54 6.12
CA ALA A 73 -5.62 -1.02 5.65
C ALA A 73 -5.87 -2.48 6.08
N GLY A 74 -4.87 -3.36 5.94
CA GLY A 74 -4.94 -4.74 6.40
C GLY A 74 -5.11 -4.84 7.92
N GLN A 75 -4.35 -4.05 8.69
CA GLN A 75 -4.46 -4.02 10.15
C GLN A 75 -5.83 -3.53 10.61
N ARG A 76 -6.40 -2.53 9.95
CA ARG A 76 -7.76 -2.08 10.22
C ARG A 76 -8.78 -3.20 10.00
N LEU A 77 -8.68 -3.94 8.89
CA LEU A 77 -9.56 -5.09 8.63
C LEU A 77 -9.43 -6.19 9.69
N LEU A 78 -8.22 -6.45 10.21
CA LEU A 78 -8.05 -7.35 11.35
C LEU A 78 -8.77 -6.85 12.61
N ASN A 79 -8.68 -5.55 12.90
CA ASN A 79 -9.36 -4.94 14.05
C ASN A 79 -10.89 -4.99 13.89
N GLU A 80 -11.39 -4.91 12.66
CA GLU A 80 -12.80 -5.09 12.29
C GLU A 80 -13.25 -6.56 12.27
N LYS A 81 -12.39 -7.51 12.67
CA LYS A 81 -12.66 -8.96 12.64
C LYS A 81 -12.97 -9.49 11.23
N LYS A 82 -12.31 -8.94 10.20
CA LYS A 82 -12.39 -9.37 8.79
C LYS A 82 -11.04 -9.97 8.32
N PRO A 83 -10.57 -11.09 8.91
CA PRO A 83 -9.25 -11.63 8.61
C PRO A 83 -9.07 -12.10 7.16
N GLU A 84 -10.13 -12.57 6.51
CA GLU A 84 -10.09 -13.00 5.10
C GLU A 84 -9.81 -11.81 4.16
N GLN A 85 -10.41 -10.66 4.43
CA GLN A 85 -10.17 -9.44 3.65
C GLN A 85 -8.78 -8.86 3.94
N ALA A 86 -8.34 -8.91 5.21
CA ALA A 86 -7.00 -8.49 5.57
C ALA A 86 -5.92 -9.32 4.85
N LEU A 87 -6.13 -10.64 4.75
CA LEU A 87 -5.24 -11.55 4.01
C LEU A 87 -5.04 -11.10 2.56
N VAL A 88 -6.11 -10.70 1.87
CA VAL A 88 -6.02 -10.22 0.48
C VAL A 88 -5.13 -8.98 0.38
N LEU A 89 -5.28 -8.00 1.29
CA LEU A 89 -4.45 -6.79 1.27
C LEU A 89 -3.00 -7.07 1.65
N PHE A 90 -2.74 -8.00 2.58
CA PHE A 90 -1.37 -8.38 2.92
C PHE A 90 -0.69 -9.22 1.83
N GLN A 91 -1.44 -10.05 1.10
CA GLN A 91 -0.94 -10.74 -0.10
C GLN A 91 -0.55 -9.73 -1.17
N LEU A 92 -1.45 -8.78 -1.47
CA LEU A 92 -1.15 -7.68 -2.38
C LEU A 92 0.09 -6.89 -1.93
N ASN A 93 0.24 -6.65 -0.63
CA ASN A 93 1.42 -5.96 -0.11
C ASN A 93 2.71 -6.74 -0.32
N ALA A 94 2.70 -8.06 -0.12
CA ALA A 94 3.86 -8.91 -0.37
C ALA A 94 4.20 -9.02 -1.87
N GLU A 95 3.19 -8.96 -2.75
CA GLU A 95 3.37 -8.92 -4.21
C GLU A 95 4.04 -7.60 -4.64
N GLU A 96 3.58 -6.48 -4.11
CA GLU A 96 4.08 -5.14 -4.46
C GLU A 96 5.42 -4.82 -3.82
N ASN A 97 5.70 -5.43 -2.65
CA ASN A 97 6.90 -5.20 -1.86
C ASN A 97 7.63 -6.52 -1.58
N PRO A 98 8.15 -7.23 -2.61
CA PRO A 98 8.68 -8.59 -2.48
C PRO A 98 9.97 -8.68 -1.64
N HIS A 99 10.60 -7.54 -1.32
CA HIS A 99 11.78 -7.42 -0.47
C HIS A 99 11.47 -6.83 0.92
N SER A 100 10.19 -6.72 1.28
CA SER A 100 9.80 -6.21 2.59
C SER A 100 9.65 -7.32 3.61
N ASN A 101 10.46 -7.27 4.68
CA ASN A 101 10.27 -8.12 5.84
C ASN A 101 8.95 -7.82 6.57
N LEU A 102 8.49 -6.57 6.57
CA LEU A 102 7.23 -6.16 7.22
C LEU A 102 6.01 -6.72 6.49
N ALA A 103 6.01 -6.72 5.15
CA ALA A 103 4.92 -7.28 4.36
C ALA A 103 4.73 -8.78 4.62
N TYR A 104 5.83 -9.55 4.63
CA TYR A 104 5.77 -10.98 4.97
C TYR A 104 5.45 -11.23 6.44
N PHE A 105 5.90 -10.37 7.37
CA PHE A 105 5.53 -10.49 8.77
C PHE A 105 4.02 -10.30 8.97
N ALA A 106 3.45 -9.23 8.42
CA ALA A 106 2.02 -8.95 8.51
C ALA A 106 1.17 -10.05 7.85
N LEU A 107 1.61 -10.58 6.70
CA LEU A 107 0.97 -11.70 6.04
C LEU A 107 1.04 -12.99 6.90
N GLY A 108 2.18 -13.26 7.54
CA GLY A 108 2.34 -14.38 8.46
C GLY A 108 1.41 -14.26 9.68
N GLU A 109 1.30 -13.07 10.27
CA GLU A 109 0.37 -12.77 11.36
C GLU A 109 -1.09 -13.00 10.96
N ALA A 110 -1.47 -12.57 9.75
CA ALA A 110 -2.81 -12.75 9.24
C ALA A 110 -3.13 -14.24 9.01
N TYR A 111 -2.20 -15.02 8.43
CA TYR A 111 -2.39 -16.47 8.28
C TYR A 111 -2.50 -17.18 9.62
N PHE A 112 -1.71 -16.78 10.61
CA PHE A 112 -1.78 -17.36 11.95
C PHE A 112 -3.15 -17.10 12.59
N ARG A 113 -3.66 -15.86 12.50
CA ARG A 113 -5.01 -15.50 12.99
C ARG A 113 -6.14 -16.22 12.25
N ALA A 114 -5.93 -16.55 10.97
CA ALA A 114 -6.83 -17.37 10.17
C ALA A 114 -6.70 -18.88 10.44
N GLY A 115 -5.86 -19.30 11.40
CA GLY A 115 -5.63 -20.70 11.75
C GLY A 115 -4.70 -21.46 10.80
N ASN A 116 -4.16 -20.81 9.76
CA ASN A 116 -3.25 -21.44 8.82
C ASN A 116 -1.80 -21.34 9.30
N LYS A 117 -1.48 -22.18 10.28
CA LYS A 117 -0.18 -22.23 10.96
C LYS A 117 1.00 -22.49 9.99
N LYS A 118 0.78 -23.33 8.98
CA LYS A 118 1.78 -23.66 7.96
C LYS A 118 2.16 -22.43 7.14
N LEU A 119 1.17 -21.74 6.56
CA LEU A 119 1.43 -20.54 5.77
C LEU A 119 1.97 -19.38 6.62
N ALA A 120 1.60 -19.31 7.90
CA ALA A 120 2.19 -18.34 8.82
C ALA A 120 3.71 -18.54 8.94
N LEU A 121 4.15 -19.77 9.24
CA LEU A 121 5.57 -20.11 9.36
C LEU A 121 6.35 -19.84 8.07
N GLU A 122 5.81 -20.21 6.91
CA GLU A 122 6.44 -19.94 5.61
C GLU A 122 6.68 -18.44 5.37
N ASN A 123 5.74 -17.58 5.78
CA ASN A 123 5.89 -16.14 5.61
C ASN A 123 6.83 -15.52 6.66
N PHE A 124 6.83 -16.02 7.90
CA PHE A 124 7.83 -15.63 8.89
C PHE A 124 9.25 -16.02 8.46
N GLU A 125 9.45 -17.18 7.84
CA GLU A 125 10.73 -17.59 7.26
C GLU A 125 11.18 -16.63 6.15
N LYS A 126 10.27 -16.23 5.26
CA LYS A 126 10.58 -15.22 4.24
C LYS A 126 10.97 -13.88 4.86
N SER A 127 10.24 -13.42 5.87
CA SER A 127 10.54 -12.19 6.61
C SER A 127 11.92 -12.25 7.27
N LEU A 128 12.25 -13.34 7.96
CA LEU A 128 13.56 -13.55 8.60
C LEU A 128 14.69 -13.72 7.59
N ARG A 129 14.43 -14.26 6.39
CA ARG A 129 15.45 -14.32 5.33
C ARG A 129 15.84 -12.91 4.84
N ILE A 130 14.89 -11.98 4.81
CA ILE A 130 15.12 -10.58 4.42
C ILE A 130 15.76 -9.80 5.56
N ASN A 131 15.25 -9.96 6.79
CA ASN A 131 15.79 -9.34 7.99
C ASN A 131 15.99 -10.39 9.11
N PRO A 132 17.16 -11.04 9.17
CA PRO A 132 17.44 -12.08 10.15
C PRO A 132 17.46 -11.59 11.61
N LYS A 133 17.58 -10.29 11.82
CA LYS A 133 17.67 -9.66 13.15
C LYS A 133 16.31 -9.16 13.64
N ASN A 134 15.22 -9.43 12.93
CA ASN A 134 13.88 -9.05 13.38
C ASN A 134 13.46 -9.93 14.56
N TYR A 135 13.63 -9.40 15.78
CA TYR A 135 13.34 -10.12 17.02
C TYR A 135 11.87 -10.54 17.11
N ASP A 136 10.95 -9.65 16.76
CA ASP A 136 9.50 -9.91 16.83
C ASP A 136 9.09 -11.10 15.97
N VAL A 137 9.60 -11.16 14.73
CA VAL A 137 9.35 -12.29 13.83
C VAL A 137 9.97 -13.56 14.38
N SER A 138 11.17 -13.48 14.95
CA SER A 138 11.89 -14.64 15.49
C SER A 138 11.18 -15.25 16.70
N GLU A 139 10.65 -14.42 17.59
CA GLU A 139 9.84 -14.83 18.75
C GLU A 139 8.57 -15.50 18.28
N ARG A 140 7.86 -14.86 17.36
CA ARG A 140 6.60 -15.39 16.82
C ARG A 140 6.79 -16.73 16.12
N TYR A 141 7.83 -16.87 15.31
CA TYR A 141 8.18 -18.12 14.64
C TYR A 141 8.44 -19.26 15.66
N ARG A 142 9.23 -18.99 16.70
CA ARG A 142 9.51 -19.97 17.77
C ARG A 142 8.25 -20.38 18.51
N GLN A 143 7.41 -19.41 18.90
CA GLN A 143 6.15 -19.65 19.61
C GLN A 143 5.24 -20.61 18.81
N ILE A 144 5.15 -20.40 17.50
CA ILE A 144 4.25 -21.17 16.64
C ILE A 144 4.79 -22.57 16.34
N LYS A 145 6.11 -22.71 16.17
CA LYS A 145 6.77 -23.98 15.87
C LYS A 145 6.88 -24.92 17.08
N GLY A 146 6.95 -24.36 18.30
CA GLY A 146 7.00 -25.13 19.54
C GLY A 146 5.64 -25.64 20.04
N ASN A 147 4.54 -25.11 19.50
CA ASN A 147 3.15 -25.52 19.77
C ASN A 147 2.65 -26.50 18.72
#